data_AF-A0A1V5PCG5-F1
#
_entry.id   AF-A0A1V5PCG5-F1
#
_cell.length_a   1.000
_cell.length_b   1.000
_cell.length_c   1.000
_cell.angle_alpha   90.00
_cell.angle_beta   90.00
_cell.angle_gamma   90.00
#
_symmetry.space_group_name_H-M   'P 1'
#
loop_
_entity.id
_entity.type
_entity.pdbx_description
1 polymer ?
#
loop_
_entity_poly.entity_id
_entity_poly.type
_entity_poly.pdbx_seq_one_letter_code
_entity_poly.pdbx_strand_id
1 'polypeptide(L)' 'MYLGQIDNEIAIIPLGITLTKDSLSYVRSSAALALKKLKDERGLPYLKEALSKEKDKKVKTDIESAIKAIKK' A
#
# COMPACT_ATOMS: atom_id res chain seq x y z
N MET A 1 -23.53 6.72 -12.60
CA MET A 1 -22.60 5.63 -12.25
C MET A 1 -21.22 6.06 -12.69
N TYR A 2 -20.43 6.63 -11.78
CA TYR A 2 -19.32 5.96 -11.08
C TYR A 2 -18.14 5.59 -12.01
N LEU A 3 -17.44 6.58 -12.60
CA LEU A 3 -16.13 6.34 -13.20
C LEU A 3 -14.98 6.54 -12.19
N GLY A 4 -15.08 7.50 -11.28
CA GLY A 4 -14.01 7.81 -10.32
C GLY A 4 -13.74 6.72 -9.26
N GLN A 5 -14.68 5.80 -9.03
CA GLN A 5 -14.46 4.66 -8.11
C GLN A 5 -13.78 3.46 -8.79
N ILE A 6 -13.93 3.31 -10.11
CA ILE A 6 -13.36 2.19 -10.87
C ILE A 6 -11.83 2.35 -10.97
N ASP A 7 -11.33 3.57 -11.13
CA ASP A 7 -9.88 3.84 -11.19
C ASP A 7 -9.14 3.53 -9.89
N ASN A 8 -9.76 3.81 -8.73
CA ASN A 8 -9.15 3.50 -7.42
C ASN A 8 -9.16 1.98 -7.14
N GLU A 9 -10.21 1.26 -7.56
CA GLU A 9 -10.27 -0.20 -7.45
C GLU A 9 -9.12 -0.89 -8.16
N ILE A 10 -8.85 -0.46 -9.39
CA ILE A 10 -7.86 -1.10 -10.25
C ILE A 10 -6.44 -0.87 -9.72
N ALA A 11 -6.16 0.28 -9.09
CA ALA A 11 -4.82 0.61 -8.63
C ALA A 11 -4.36 -0.15 -7.37
N ILE A 12 -5.28 -0.63 -6.52
CA ILE A 12 -4.92 -1.25 -5.23
C ILE A 12 -4.17 -2.57 -5.43
N ILE A 13 -4.61 -3.41 -6.36
CA ILE A 13 -4.02 -4.74 -6.58
C ILE A 13 -2.58 -4.63 -7.11
N PRO A 14 -2.29 -3.87 -8.19
CA PRO A 14 -0.92 -3.65 -8.64
C PRO A 14 -0.02 -3.06 -7.56
N LEU A 15 -0.51 -2.04 -6.82
CA LEU A 15 0.28 -1.42 -5.75
C LEU A 15 0.58 -2.42 -4.61
N GLY A 16 -0.38 -3.28 -4.26
CA GLY A 16 -0.17 -4.33 -3.27
C GLY A 16 0.87 -5.38 -3.71
N ILE A 17 0.86 -5.74 -5.00
CA ILE A 17 1.86 -6.65 -5.58
C ILE A 17 3.24 -5.98 -5.59
N THR A 18 3.35 -4.73 -6.04
CA THR A 18 4.60 -3.96 -6.03
C THR A 18 5.15 -3.84 -4.62
N LEU A 19 4.29 -3.54 -3.64
CA LEU A 19 4.68 -3.43 -2.23
C LEU A 19 5.26 -4.75 -1.67
N THR A 20 4.80 -5.90 -2.15
CA THR A 20 5.19 -7.21 -1.59
C THR A 20 6.31 -7.92 -2.36
N LYS A 21 6.48 -7.64 -3.66
CA LYS A 21 7.38 -8.39 -4.54
C LYS A 21 8.56 -7.59 -5.10
N ASP A 22 8.50 -6.26 -5.08
CA ASP A 22 9.58 -5.45 -5.67
C ASP A 22 10.86 -5.57 -4.82
N SER A 23 12.02 -5.66 -5.47
CA SER A 23 13.32 -5.82 -4.80
C SER A 23 13.82 -4.52 -4.18
N LEU A 24 13.39 -3.37 -4.72
CA LEU A 24 13.91 -2.06 -4.34
C LEU A 24 13.05 -1.44 -3.24
N SER A 25 13.68 -1.10 -2.12
CA SER A 25 12.98 -0.53 -0.96
C SER A 25 12.30 0.80 -1.28
N TYR A 26 12.88 1.62 -2.16
CA TYR A 26 12.25 2.88 -2.58
C TYR A 26 10.94 2.64 -3.34
N VAL A 27 10.87 1.63 -4.21
CA VAL A 27 9.65 1.28 -4.97
C VAL A 27 8.56 0.79 -4.01
N ARG A 28 8.93 -0.08 -3.05
CA ARG A 28 8.00 -0.55 -2.01
C ARG A 28 7.48 0.60 -1.14
N SER A 29 8.35 1.54 -0.73
CA SER A 29 7.95 2.75 0.00
C SER A 29 6.96 3.58 -0.82
N SER A 30 7.24 3.82 -2.11
CA SER A 30 6.31 4.54 -2.99
C SER A 30 4.95 3.84 -3.10
N ALA A 31 4.93 2.51 -3.19
CA ALA A 31 3.68 1.74 -3.23
C ALA A 31 2.88 1.87 -1.92
N ALA A 32 3.54 1.80 -0.76
CA ALA A 32 2.89 2.02 0.54
C ALA A 32 2.30 3.43 0.65
N LEU A 33 3.02 4.46 0.19
CA LEU A 33 2.54 5.84 0.19
C LEU A 33 1.39 6.07 -0.79
N ALA A 34 1.39 5.39 -1.94
CA ALA A 34 0.28 5.43 -2.89
C ALA A 34 -0.99 4.80 -2.28
N LEU A 35 -0.87 3.60 -1.69
CA LEU A 35 -1.97 2.95 -0.96
C LEU A 35 -2.50 3.83 0.18
N LYS A 36 -1.62 4.54 0.90
CA LYS A 36 -2.02 5.53 1.91
C LYS A 36 -2.88 6.65 1.34
N LYS A 37 -2.54 7.17 0.16
CA LYS A 37 -3.28 8.26 -0.50
C LYS A 37 -4.66 7.80 -0.99
N LEU A 38 -4.77 6.56 -1.43
CA LEU A 38 -6.05 5.96 -1.84
C LEU A 38 -7.01 5.82 -0.65
N LYS A 39 -6.49 5.65 0.58
CA LYS A 39 -7.28 5.48 1.82
C LYS A 39 -8.34 4.37 1.72
N ASP A 40 -8.06 3.37 0.90
CA ASP A 40 -9.00 2.30 0.63
C ASP A 40 -8.71 1.08 1.52
N GLU A 41 -9.72 0.62 2.24
CA GLU A 41 -9.62 -0.52 3.16
C GLU A 41 -9.19 -1.81 2.47
N ARG A 42 -9.44 -1.95 1.17
CA ARG A 42 -9.01 -3.11 0.38
C ARG A 42 -7.49 -3.20 0.24
N GLY A 43 -6.76 -2.12 0.53
CA GLY A 43 -5.30 -2.11 0.63
C GLY A 43 -4.75 -2.75 1.92
N LEU A 44 -5.57 -2.90 2.96
CA LEU A 44 -5.12 -3.38 4.29
C LEU A 44 -4.50 -4.79 4.28
N PRO A 45 -5.03 -5.79 3.55
CA PRO A 45 -4.39 -7.11 3.49
C PRO A 45 -2.96 -7.05 2.94
N TYR A 46 -2.75 -6.29 1.85
CA TYR A 46 -1.43 -6.11 1.25
C TYR A 46 -0.45 -5.39 2.18
N LEU A 47 -0.90 -4.33 2.85
CA LEU A 47 -0.07 -3.58 3.81
C LEU A 47 0.33 -4.45 5.01
N LYS A 48 -0.60 -5.27 5.55
CA LYS A 48 -0.29 -6.18 6.66
C LYS A 48 0.71 -7.26 6.24
N GLU A 49 0.52 -7.86 5.08
CA GLU A 49 1.45 -8.87 4.57
C GLU A 49 2.85 -8.29 4.36
N ALA A 50 2.93 -7.11 3.75
CA ALA A 50 4.19 -6.40 3.53
C ALA A 50 4.89 -6.07 4.84
N LEU A 51 4.16 -5.60 5.86
CA LEU A 51 4.73 -5.27 7.17
C LEU A 51 5.43 -6.46 7.83
N SER A 52 4.86 -7.66 7.69
CA SER A 52 5.43 -8.90 8.24
C SER A 52 6.71 -9.35 7.54
N LYS A 53 6.87 -9.06 6.25
CA LYS A 53 8.01 -9.50 5.42
C LYS A 53 9.09 -8.44 5.27
N GLU A 54 8.74 -7.17 5.43
CA GLU A 54 9.66 -6.05 5.22
C GLU A 54 10.83 -6.08 6.21
N LYS A 55 12.02 -5.75 5.71
CA LYS A 55 13.25 -5.66 6.51
C LYS A 55 13.74 -4.21 6.62
N ASP A 56 13.41 -3.38 5.64
CA ASP A 56 13.77 -1.98 5.61
C ASP A 56 12.92 -1.16 6.60
N LYS A 57 13.59 -0.49 7.55
CA LYS A 57 12.92 0.30 8.61
C LYS A 57 12.12 1.47 8.05
N LYS A 58 12.61 2.09 6.96
CA LYS A 58 11.95 3.24 6.35
C LYS A 58 10.65 2.78 5.70
N VAL A 59 10.69 1.68 4.94
CA VAL A 59 9.50 1.10 4.32
C VAL A 59 8.49 0.63 5.37
N LYS A 60 8.93 0.00 6.47
CA LYS A 60 8.03 -0.35 7.59
C LYS A 60 7.26 0.85 8.14
N THR A 61 7.95 1.95 8.40
CA THR A 61 7.33 3.18 8.91
C THR A 61 6.27 3.70 7.93
N ASP A 62 6.55 3.64 6.63
CA ASP A 62 5.61 4.08 5.59
C ASP A 62 4.38 3.15 5.51
N ILE A 63 4.57 1.83 5.64
CA ILE A 63 3.49 0.84 5.70
C ILE A 63 2.62 1.05 6.95
N GLU A 64 3.21 1.24 8.13
CA GLU A 64 2.49 1.50 9.37
C GLU A 64 1.68 2.82 9.29
N SER A 65 2.28 3.86 8.71
CA SER A 65 1.61 5.12 8.44
C SER A 65 0.41 4.93 7.50
N ALA A 66 0.54 4.11 6.47
CA ALA A 66 -0.53 3.79 5.55
C ALA A 66 -1.69 3.05 6.24
N ILE A 67 -1.38 2.02 7.05
CA ILE A 67 -2.39 1.28 7.82
C ILE A 67 -3.13 2.21 8.77
N LYS A 68 -2.42 3.09 9.48
CA LYS A 68 -3.04 4.06 10.41
C LYS A 68 -3.95 5.06 9.69
N ALA A 69 -3.57 5.49 8.49
CA ALA A 69 -4.35 6.45 7.70
C ALA A 69 -5.61 5.86 7.07
N ILE A 70 -5.61 4.56 6.77
CA ILE A 70 -6.80 3.84 6.25
C ILE A 70 -7.78 3.53 7.37
N LYS A 71 -7.28 3.20 8.58
CA LYS A 71 -8.12 2.92 9.75
C LYS A 71 -8.70 4.17 10.45
N LYS A 72 -8.37 5.38 9.99
CA LYS A 72 -8.75 6.65 10.61
C LYS A 72 -9.71 7.41 9.70
#